data_AF-A0A9W6I8L8-F1
#
_entry.id   AF-A0A9W6I8L8-F1
#
_cell.length_a   1.000
_cell.length_b   1.000
_cell.length_c   1.000
_cell.angle_alpha   90.00
_cell.angle_beta   90.00
_cell.angle_gamma   90.00
#
_symmetry.space_group_name_H-M   'P 1'
#
loop_
_entity.id
_entity.type
_entity.pdbx_description
1 polymer ?
#
loop_
_entity_poly.entity_id
_entity_poly.type
_entity_poly.pdbx_seq_one_letter_code
_entity_poly.pdbx_strand_id
1 'polypeptide(L)'
;MSMHEIEDLVEGSVRVLDARCPAGDPRARDWFGTLYRFQEGFDCSFTRFRVMDALLERRFTYRFPVERHPDYAARRGYFDGLGEFTALAEIDEDDEEFEGFEDWLDDGYVEPPFLYCDAGTGLWRRMVEAGTLGGADAEPPRRTPLAEVAHAVAAAAEQEGDHELIAMWHALGWSALTGDLVVFDPRDHPDLCGLREIARRTGALSIDLPHGVRPPAEVFEGDELEAWWWADA
;
A
#
# COMPACT_ATOMS: atom_id res chain seq x y z
N MET A 1 -7.02 14.43 4.44
CA MET A 1 -7.39 13.10 4.95
C MET A 1 -6.71 12.87 6.30
N SER A 2 -7.46 12.35 7.25
CA SER A 2 -6.99 11.81 8.53
C SER A 2 -6.28 10.47 8.32
N MET A 3 -5.59 9.98 9.35
CA MET A 3 -4.89 8.69 9.28
C MET A 3 -5.87 7.53 9.05
N HIS A 4 -7.04 7.54 9.71
CA HIS A 4 -8.07 6.53 9.48
C HIS A 4 -8.61 6.52 8.05
N GLU A 5 -8.72 7.68 7.40
CA GLU A 5 -9.11 7.73 5.99
C GLU A 5 -8.03 7.16 5.06
N ILE A 6 -6.74 7.32 5.40
CA ILE A 6 -5.65 6.68 4.64
C ILE A 6 -5.64 5.16 4.86
N GLU A 7 -5.90 4.70 6.09
CA GLU A 7 -6.08 3.28 6.39
C GLU A 7 -7.22 2.67 5.57
N ASP A 8 -8.38 3.31 5.57
CA ASP A 8 -9.57 2.86 4.85
C ASP A 8 -9.39 2.96 3.32
N LEU A 9 -8.66 3.98 2.84
CA LEU A 9 -8.26 4.12 1.44
C LEU A 9 -7.44 2.91 0.98
N VAL A 10 -6.42 2.53 1.75
CA VAL A 10 -5.53 1.40 1.42
C VAL A 10 -6.28 0.07 1.54
N GLU A 11 -7.06 -0.12 2.61
CA GLU A 11 -7.91 -1.29 2.81
C GLU A 11 -8.91 -1.49 1.67
N GLY A 12 -9.65 -0.43 1.30
CA GLY A 12 -10.60 -0.44 0.19
C GLY A 12 -9.92 -0.75 -1.15
N SER A 13 -8.75 -0.15 -1.38
CA SER A 13 -7.93 -0.41 -2.57
C SER A 13 -7.53 -1.87 -2.71
N VAL A 14 -7.04 -2.50 -1.62
CA VAL A 14 -6.70 -3.93 -1.63
C VAL A 14 -7.92 -4.77 -1.98
N ARG A 15 -9.10 -4.48 -1.39
CA ARG A 15 -10.32 -5.24 -1.65
C ARG A 15 -10.79 -5.17 -3.10
N VAL A 16 -10.86 -3.97 -3.69
CA VAL A 16 -11.33 -3.85 -5.08
C VAL A 16 -10.34 -4.44 -6.07
N LEU A 17 -9.03 -4.30 -5.81
CA LEU A 17 -8.00 -4.92 -6.63
C LEU A 17 -8.03 -6.45 -6.52
N ASP A 18 -8.20 -6.98 -5.31
CA ASP A 18 -8.32 -8.43 -5.10
C ASP A 18 -9.56 -9.01 -5.79
N ALA A 19 -10.71 -8.33 -5.70
CA ALA A 19 -11.93 -8.79 -6.36
C ALA A 19 -11.83 -8.80 -7.90
N ARG A 20 -11.00 -7.92 -8.49
CA ARG A 20 -10.98 -7.69 -9.94
C ARG A 20 -9.73 -8.17 -10.66
N CYS A 21 -8.61 -8.35 -9.95
CA CYS A 21 -7.41 -8.91 -10.54
C CYS A 21 -7.63 -10.40 -10.86
N PRO A 22 -7.31 -10.87 -12.09
CA PRO A 22 -7.30 -12.29 -12.40
C PRO A 22 -6.43 -13.07 -11.41
N ALA A 23 -6.84 -14.30 -11.07
CA ALA A 23 -6.05 -15.16 -10.21
C ALA A 23 -4.65 -15.38 -10.80
N GLY A 24 -3.61 -15.18 -9.99
CA GLY A 24 -2.22 -15.28 -10.42
C GLY A 24 -1.67 -14.10 -11.23
N ASP A 25 -2.42 -13.00 -11.37
CA ASP A 25 -1.86 -11.76 -11.94
C ASP A 25 -0.77 -11.20 -11.02
N PRO A 26 0.50 -11.14 -11.46
CA PRO A 26 1.61 -10.69 -10.61
C PRO A 26 1.50 -9.21 -10.22
N ARG A 27 0.71 -8.42 -10.96
CA ARG A 27 0.54 -6.98 -10.67
C ARG A 27 -0.16 -6.73 -9.34
N ALA A 28 -1.05 -7.60 -8.89
CA ALA A 28 -1.73 -7.42 -7.61
C ALA A 28 -0.73 -7.31 -6.46
N ARG A 29 0.29 -8.16 -6.46
CA ARG A 29 1.40 -8.13 -5.49
C ARG A 29 2.19 -6.83 -5.55
N ASP A 30 2.50 -6.37 -6.77
CA ASP A 30 3.22 -5.12 -7.00
C ASP A 30 2.42 -3.91 -6.50
N TRP A 31 1.11 -3.89 -6.77
CA TRP A 31 0.20 -2.83 -6.36
C TRP A 31 0.01 -2.78 -4.84
N PHE A 32 -0.14 -3.92 -4.16
CA PHE A 32 -0.23 -3.97 -2.70
C PHE A 32 1.03 -3.42 -2.04
N GLY A 33 2.21 -3.76 -2.57
CA GLY A 33 3.48 -3.19 -2.09
C GLY A 33 3.57 -1.68 -2.26
N THR A 34 3.02 -1.11 -3.34
CA THR A 34 2.95 0.34 -3.50
C THR A 34 1.92 0.99 -2.57
N LEU A 35 0.77 0.35 -2.32
CA LEU A 35 -0.25 0.85 -1.38
C LEU A 35 0.26 0.93 0.05
N TYR A 36 0.94 -0.12 0.54
CA TYR A 36 1.49 -0.09 1.90
C TYR A 36 2.65 0.88 2.04
N ARG A 37 3.52 1.01 1.02
CA ARG A 37 4.54 2.07 1.01
C ARG A 37 3.95 3.47 1.05
N PHE A 38 2.82 3.68 0.36
CA PHE A 38 2.08 4.93 0.47
C PHE A 38 1.55 5.14 1.89
N GLN A 39 0.98 4.11 2.52
CA GLN A 39 0.49 4.17 3.90
C GLN A 39 1.62 4.49 4.91
N GLU A 40 2.81 3.92 4.71
CA GLU A 40 4.00 4.10 5.56
C GLU A 40 4.50 5.56 5.57
N GLY A 41 4.11 6.38 4.58
CA GLY A 41 4.34 7.82 4.61
C GLY A 41 3.50 8.60 5.64
N PHE A 42 2.63 7.91 6.38
CA PHE A 42 1.70 8.47 7.34
C PHE A 42 1.73 7.69 8.66
N ASP A 43 1.35 8.35 9.76
CA ASP A 43 1.24 7.75 11.10
C ASP A 43 -0.04 6.89 11.24
N CYS A 44 -0.14 5.86 10.40
CA CYS A 44 -1.26 4.93 10.36
C CYS A 44 -1.01 3.71 11.26
N SER A 45 -2.09 3.13 11.77
CA SER A 45 -2.03 1.86 12.47
C SER A 45 -1.73 0.68 11.53
N PHE A 46 -1.48 -0.49 12.12
CA PHE A 46 -1.28 -1.73 11.36
C PHE A 46 -2.60 -2.22 10.76
N THR A 47 -2.75 -2.09 9.44
CA THR A 47 -4.01 -2.40 8.70
C THR A 47 -4.00 -3.74 7.98
N ARG A 48 -2.85 -4.39 7.83
CA ARG A 48 -2.70 -5.63 7.02
C ARG A 48 -3.68 -6.73 7.45
N PHE A 49 -3.97 -6.87 8.75
CA PHE A 49 -4.92 -7.89 9.23
C PHE A 49 -6.37 -7.69 8.76
N ARG A 50 -6.76 -6.46 8.37
CA ARG A 50 -8.10 -6.18 7.85
C ARG A 50 -8.35 -6.79 6.45
N VAL A 51 -7.28 -7.17 5.76
CA VAL A 51 -7.29 -7.72 4.38
C VAL A 51 -6.32 -8.90 4.20
N MET A 52 -5.92 -9.55 5.31
CA MET A 52 -4.87 -10.58 5.31
C MET A 52 -5.11 -11.70 4.30
N ASP A 53 -6.36 -12.16 4.15
CA ASP A 53 -6.70 -13.23 3.20
C ASP A 53 -6.31 -12.85 1.76
N ALA A 54 -6.60 -11.61 1.34
CA ALA A 54 -6.19 -11.10 0.03
C ALA A 54 -4.66 -11.02 -0.08
N LEU A 55 -3.97 -10.56 0.97
CA LEU A 55 -2.50 -10.45 0.96
C LEU A 55 -1.82 -11.83 0.83
N LEU A 56 -2.37 -12.84 1.51
CA LEU A 56 -1.90 -14.23 1.43
C LEU A 56 -2.21 -14.86 0.08
N GLU A 57 -3.45 -14.72 -0.41
CA GLU A 57 -3.89 -15.29 -1.70
C GLU A 57 -3.09 -14.71 -2.88
N ARG A 58 -2.83 -13.40 -2.85
CA ARG A 58 -2.03 -12.69 -3.85
C ARG A 58 -0.52 -12.77 -3.63
N ARG A 59 -0.09 -13.52 -2.61
CA ARG A 59 1.33 -13.77 -2.28
C ARG A 59 2.13 -12.49 -2.09
N PHE A 60 1.48 -11.46 -1.55
CA PHE A 60 2.15 -10.27 -1.05
C PHE A 60 2.68 -10.53 0.36
N THR A 61 1.84 -11.04 1.25
CA THR A 61 2.27 -11.50 2.57
C THR A 61 2.42 -13.01 2.57
N TYR A 62 3.42 -13.52 3.29
CA TYR A 62 3.62 -14.95 3.53
C TYR A 62 3.41 -15.25 5.00
N ARG A 63 2.86 -16.44 5.29
CA ARG A 63 2.61 -16.94 6.64
C ARG A 63 3.29 -18.28 6.85
N PHE A 64 4.03 -18.39 7.94
CA PHE A 64 4.71 -19.61 8.36
C PHE A 64 4.47 -19.89 9.85
N PRO A 65 4.61 -21.14 10.31
CA PRO A 65 4.86 -21.40 11.73
C PRO A 65 6.09 -20.62 12.20
N VAL A 66 6.08 -20.07 13.42
CA VAL A 66 7.18 -19.27 13.96
C VAL A 66 8.53 -20.01 13.95
N GLU A 67 8.50 -21.35 14.04
CA GLU A 67 9.68 -22.21 14.03
C GLU A 67 10.41 -22.23 12.68
N ARG A 68 9.78 -21.68 11.63
CA ARG A 68 10.40 -21.48 10.32
C ARG A 68 11.23 -20.21 10.22
N HIS A 69 11.23 -19.34 11.23
CA HIS A 69 12.13 -18.19 11.26
C HIS A 69 13.58 -18.67 11.12
N PRO A 70 14.42 -18.06 10.25
CA PRO A 70 15.81 -18.49 10.06
C PRO A 70 16.62 -18.55 11.37
N ASP A 71 16.36 -17.62 12.30
CA ASP A 71 17.02 -17.56 13.60
C ASP A 71 16.35 -18.37 14.72
N TYR A 72 15.25 -19.09 14.44
CA TYR A 72 14.49 -19.77 15.50
C TYR A 72 15.36 -20.75 16.30
N ALA A 73 16.24 -21.50 15.64
CA ALA A 73 17.12 -22.45 16.31
C ALA A 73 18.08 -21.78 17.30
N ALA A 74 18.58 -20.58 16.97
CA ALA A 74 19.51 -19.82 17.81
C ALA A 74 18.80 -19.01 18.90
N ARG A 75 17.57 -18.53 18.62
CA ARG A 75 16.77 -17.63 19.48
C ARG A 75 15.49 -18.28 20.00
N ARG A 76 15.47 -19.59 20.19
CA ARG A 76 14.26 -20.36 20.56
C ARG A 76 13.50 -19.75 21.74
N GLY A 77 14.20 -19.42 22.83
CA GLY A 77 13.57 -18.85 24.03
C GLY A 77 12.89 -17.50 23.80
N TYR A 78 13.40 -16.69 22.86
CA TYR A 78 12.77 -15.43 22.46
C TYR A 78 11.47 -15.70 21.70
N PHE A 79 11.52 -16.51 20.64
CA PHE A 79 10.35 -16.80 19.82
C PHE A 79 9.26 -17.59 20.57
N ASP A 80 9.65 -18.57 21.39
CA ASP A 80 8.72 -19.33 22.22
C ASP A 80 8.07 -18.45 23.32
N GLY A 81 8.68 -17.30 23.63
CA GLY A 81 8.16 -16.32 24.59
C GLY A 81 7.20 -15.30 24.00
N LEU A 82 7.05 -15.22 22.67
CA LEU A 82 6.13 -14.28 22.02
C LEU A 82 4.68 -14.72 22.23
N GLY A 83 3.91 -13.91 22.96
CA GLY A 83 2.51 -14.20 23.32
C GLY A 83 1.48 -13.27 22.66
N GLU A 84 1.93 -12.22 21.98
CA GLU A 84 1.09 -11.21 21.35
C GLU A 84 1.73 -10.70 20.05
N PHE A 85 1.02 -9.85 19.31
CA PHE A 85 1.56 -9.19 18.12
C PHE A 85 2.92 -8.54 18.43
N THR A 86 3.94 -8.90 17.68
CA THR A 86 5.29 -8.35 17.82
C THR A 86 5.88 -8.12 16.44
N ALA A 87 6.17 -6.86 16.10
CA ALA A 87 7.05 -6.58 14.98
C ALA A 87 8.48 -6.99 15.35
N LEU A 88 9.13 -7.68 14.44
CA LEU A 88 10.50 -8.13 14.63
C LEU A 88 11.45 -7.01 14.21
N ALA A 89 12.54 -6.91 14.95
CA ALA A 89 13.64 -6.01 14.70
C ALA A 89 14.94 -6.81 14.89
N GLU A 90 15.85 -6.77 13.91
CA GLU A 90 17.19 -7.35 14.03
C GLU A 90 18.08 -6.54 14.97
N ILE A 91 17.73 -5.28 15.27
CA ILE A 91 18.56 -4.34 16.03
C ILE A 91 18.05 -4.20 17.46
N ASP A 92 19.00 -4.19 18.40
CA ASP A 92 18.77 -3.84 19.80
C ASP A 92 18.34 -2.37 19.87
N GLU A 93 17.11 -2.10 20.31
CA GLU A 93 16.59 -0.73 20.48
C GLU A 93 17.45 0.11 21.44
N ASP A 94 18.30 -0.54 22.25
CA ASP A 94 19.28 0.08 23.15
C ASP A 94 20.63 0.43 22.47
N ASP A 95 20.80 0.18 21.16
CA ASP A 95 22.02 0.57 20.42
C ASP A 95 22.08 2.09 20.19
N GLU A 96 23.21 2.71 20.53
CA GLU A 96 23.43 4.16 20.37
C GLU A 96 23.47 4.62 18.89
N GLU A 97 23.63 3.68 17.93
CA GLU A 97 23.55 3.90 16.48
C GLU A 97 22.14 3.63 15.90
N PHE A 98 21.13 3.34 16.73
CA PHE A 98 19.76 3.10 16.27
C PHE A 98 19.11 4.39 15.72
N GLU A 99 19.13 4.55 14.39
CA GLU A 99 18.53 5.69 13.68
C GLU A 99 16.99 5.56 13.49
N GLY A 100 16.37 4.58 14.14
CA GLY A 100 14.97 4.20 13.93
C GLY A 100 14.81 3.16 12.82
N PHE A 101 13.61 2.61 12.67
CA PHE A 101 13.32 1.68 11.60
C PHE A 101 13.01 2.43 10.30
N GLU A 102 13.84 2.27 9.25
CA GLU A 102 13.48 2.70 7.88
C GLU A 102 12.22 1.95 7.38
N ASP A 103 12.07 0.69 7.79
CA ASP A 103 10.86 -0.13 7.67
C ASP A 103 10.78 -1.03 8.91
N TRP A 104 9.86 -0.71 9.83
CA TRP A 104 9.69 -1.42 11.11
C TRP A 104 9.16 -2.85 10.95
N LEU A 105 8.86 -3.28 9.72
CA LEU A 105 8.47 -4.63 9.37
C LEU A 105 9.47 -5.31 8.44
N ASP A 106 10.67 -4.75 8.22
CA ASP A 106 11.67 -5.36 7.32
C ASP A 106 12.03 -6.79 7.78
N ASP A 107 12.12 -7.01 9.10
CA ASP A 107 12.36 -8.32 9.71
C ASP A 107 11.08 -9.14 9.96
N GLY A 108 9.94 -8.65 9.48
CA GLY A 108 8.64 -9.28 9.61
C GLY A 108 7.99 -9.08 10.97
N TYR A 109 6.95 -9.87 11.23
CA TYR A 109 6.16 -9.76 12.46
C TYR A 109 5.58 -11.11 12.85
N VAL A 110 5.28 -11.26 14.13
CA VAL A 110 4.67 -12.46 14.70
C VAL A 110 3.31 -12.10 15.27
N GLU A 111 2.29 -12.84 14.84
CA GLU A 111 1.00 -12.94 15.51
C GLU A 111 0.85 -14.42 15.86
N PRO A 112 1.16 -14.83 17.10
CA PRO A 112 1.32 -16.23 17.45
C PRO A 112 0.12 -17.09 17.04
N PRO A 113 0.34 -18.29 16.47
CA PRO A 113 1.61 -19.01 16.36
C PRO A 113 2.39 -18.72 15.06
N PHE A 114 2.03 -17.66 14.34
CA PHE A 114 2.48 -17.44 12.97
C PHE A 114 3.50 -16.32 12.85
N LEU A 115 4.50 -16.58 12.02
CA LEU A 115 5.43 -15.62 11.47
C LEU A 115 4.94 -15.11 10.13
N TYR A 116 5.07 -13.82 9.90
CA TYR A 116 4.71 -13.15 8.67
C TYR A 116 5.86 -12.32 8.12
N CYS A 117 5.94 -12.25 6.80
CA CYS A 117 6.79 -11.30 6.07
C CYS A 117 6.11 -10.89 4.78
N ASP A 118 6.33 -9.64 4.37
CA ASP A 118 5.85 -9.13 3.09
C ASP A 118 6.91 -9.34 2.01
N ALA A 119 6.46 -9.52 0.77
CA ALA A 119 7.34 -9.71 -0.37
C ALA A 119 8.27 -8.51 -0.54
N GLY A 120 9.58 -8.77 -0.55
CA GLY A 120 10.61 -7.74 -0.71
C GLY A 120 11.28 -7.28 0.59
N THR A 121 10.73 -7.61 1.76
CA THR A 121 11.36 -7.28 3.06
C THR A 121 12.60 -8.13 3.35
N GLY A 122 13.40 -7.72 4.33
CA GLY A 122 14.58 -8.41 4.85
C GLY A 122 14.31 -9.85 5.20
N LEU A 123 13.30 -10.13 6.02
CA LEU A 123 12.92 -11.51 6.36
C LEU A 123 12.50 -12.30 5.12
N TRP A 124 11.74 -11.72 4.19
CA TRP A 124 11.39 -12.41 2.94
C TRP A 124 12.64 -12.80 2.13
N ARG A 125 13.64 -11.91 2.01
CA ARG A 125 14.91 -12.21 1.32
C ARG A 125 15.65 -13.37 2.02
N ARG A 126 15.72 -13.35 3.35
CA ARG A 126 16.33 -14.43 4.15
C ARG A 126 15.59 -15.76 3.98
N MET A 127 14.26 -15.72 3.85
CA MET A 127 13.42 -16.91 3.60
C MET A 127 13.64 -17.47 2.19
N VAL A 128 13.90 -16.63 1.19
CA VAL A 128 14.31 -17.04 -0.16
C VAL A 128 15.70 -17.67 -0.14
N GLU A 129 16.67 -17.04 0.53
CA GLU A 129 18.05 -17.55 0.65
C GLU A 129 18.11 -18.90 1.37
N ALA A 130 17.26 -19.10 2.38
CA ALA A 130 17.10 -20.37 3.09
C ALA A 130 16.39 -21.46 2.24
N GLY A 131 15.88 -21.12 1.06
CA GLY A 131 15.13 -22.02 0.18
C GLY A 131 13.71 -22.32 0.65
N THR A 132 13.18 -21.56 1.62
CA THR A 132 11.79 -21.68 2.07
C THR A 132 10.83 -21.10 1.03
N LEU A 133 11.24 -20.03 0.36
CA LEU A 133 10.54 -19.44 -0.78
C LEU A 133 11.35 -19.65 -2.06
N GLY A 134 10.67 -19.89 -3.18
CA GLY A 134 11.30 -20.21 -4.46
C GLY A 134 10.39 -19.98 -5.66
N GLY A 135 10.95 -20.08 -6.87
CA GLY A 135 10.20 -19.81 -8.11
C GLY A 135 9.71 -18.35 -8.16
N ALA A 136 8.47 -18.14 -8.59
CA ALA A 136 7.85 -16.80 -8.67
C ALA A 136 7.74 -16.10 -7.29
N ASP A 137 7.74 -16.85 -6.20
CA ASP A 137 7.65 -16.32 -4.84
C ASP A 137 8.99 -15.76 -4.35
N ALA A 138 10.09 -16.08 -5.04
CA ALA A 138 11.43 -15.52 -4.83
C ALA A 138 11.74 -14.31 -5.72
N GLU A 139 10.85 -13.96 -6.65
CA GLU A 139 10.99 -12.74 -7.44
C GLU A 139 10.50 -11.54 -6.63
N PRO A 140 11.30 -10.47 -6.46
CA PRO A 140 10.86 -9.30 -5.71
C PRO A 140 9.71 -8.58 -6.42
N PRO A 141 8.77 -7.96 -5.69
CA PRO A 141 7.74 -7.12 -6.30
C PRO A 141 8.36 -5.97 -7.09
N ARG A 142 7.75 -5.62 -8.21
CA ARG A 142 8.17 -4.48 -9.02
C ARG A 142 7.68 -3.20 -8.36
N ARG A 143 8.50 -2.15 -8.42
CA ARG A 143 8.10 -0.80 -8.01
C ARG A 143 7.16 -0.23 -9.06
N THR A 144 5.88 -0.10 -8.71
CA THR A 144 4.86 0.49 -9.57
C THR A 144 4.59 1.94 -9.14
N PRO A 145 4.53 2.93 -10.05
CA PRO A 145 4.17 4.30 -9.72
C PRO A 145 2.81 4.40 -9.02
N LEU A 146 2.68 5.30 -8.05
CA LEU A 146 1.43 5.46 -7.30
C LEU A 146 0.27 5.91 -8.21
N ALA A 147 0.52 6.76 -9.19
CA ALA A 147 -0.48 7.15 -10.20
C ALA A 147 -1.06 5.95 -10.97
N GLU A 148 -0.22 4.98 -11.37
CA GLU A 148 -0.68 3.76 -12.05
C GLU A 148 -1.55 2.91 -11.11
N VAL A 149 -1.15 2.76 -9.85
CA VAL A 149 -1.94 2.04 -8.84
C VAL A 149 -3.28 2.72 -8.58
N ALA A 150 -3.29 4.04 -8.39
CA ALA A 150 -4.51 4.81 -8.17
C ALA A 150 -5.48 4.71 -9.36
N HIS A 151 -4.97 4.73 -10.58
CA HIS A 151 -5.75 4.49 -11.79
C HIS A 151 -6.33 3.07 -11.83
N ALA A 152 -5.53 2.04 -11.53
CA ALA A 152 -6.00 0.66 -11.46
C ALA A 152 -7.06 0.45 -10.38
N VAL A 153 -6.88 1.07 -9.21
CA VAL A 153 -7.87 1.05 -8.12
C VAL A 153 -9.16 1.72 -8.57
N ALA A 154 -9.10 2.92 -9.17
CA ALA A 154 -10.29 3.61 -9.64
C ALA A 154 -11.06 2.81 -10.71
N ALA A 155 -10.34 2.14 -11.61
CA ALA A 155 -10.95 1.28 -12.62
C ALA A 155 -11.62 0.03 -12.02
N ALA A 156 -11.08 -0.52 -10.93
CA ALA A 156 -11.70 -1.62 -10.20
C ALA A 156 -12.91 -1.14 -9.37
N ALA A 157 -12.75 -0.03 -8.66
CA ALA A 157 -13.77 0.61 -7.83
C ALA A 157 -15.00 1.03 -8.67
N GLU A 158 -14.79 1.55 -9.87
CA GLU A 158 -15.89 1.87 -10.79
C GLU A 158 -16.75 0.65 -11.12
N GLN A 159 -16.14 -0.52 -11.31
CA GLN A 159 -16.89 -1.75 -11.60
C GLN A 159 -17.62 -2.32 -10.39
N GLU A 160 -17.22 -1.92 -9.17
CA GLU A 160 -17.90 -2.23 -7.92
C GLU A 160 -18.93 -1.14 -7.51
N GLY A 161 -18.95 -0.01 -8.22
CA GLY A 161 -19.77 1.15 -7.87
C GLY A 161 -19.27 1.90 -6.63
N ASP A 162 -18.01 1.71 -6.23
CA ASP A 162 -17.39 2.39 -5.09
C ASP A 162 -16.86 3.77 -5.51
N HIS A 163 -17.79 4.71 -5.66
CA HIS A 163 -17.45 6.06 -6.10
C HIS A 163 -16.73 6.87 -5.01
N GLU A 164 -16.90 6.52 -3.74
CA GLU A 164 -16.21 7.16 -2.62
C GLU A 164 -14.71 6.86 -2.66
N LEU A 165 -14.33 5.60 -2.91
CA LEU A 165 -12.92 5.22 -3.08
C LEU A 165 -12.27 5.96 -4.26
N ILE A 166 -13.00 6.11 -5.38
CA ILE A 166 -12.54 6.92 -6.53
C ILE A 166 -12.35 8.38 -6.11
N ALA A 167 -13.31 8.94 -5.36
CA ALA A 167 -13.26 10.32 -4.89
C ALA A 167 -12.05 10.56 -3.98
N MET A 168 -11.75 9.64 -3.05
CA MET A 168 -10.61 9.74 -2.14
C MET A 168 -9.27 9.71 -2.88
N TRP A 169 -9.07 8.78 -3.82
CA TRP A 169 -7.85 8.73 -4.63
C TRP A 169 -7.66 9.99 -5.48
N HIS A 170 -8.72 10.51 -6.09
CA HIS A 170 -8.65 11.77 -6.84
C HIS A 170 -8.33 12.96 -5.94
N ALA A 171 -8.87 12.98 -4.71
CA ALA A 171 -8.70 14.07 -3.76
C ALA A 171 -7.27 14.21 -3.22
N LEU A 172 -6.38 13.23 -3.44
CA LEU A 172 -4.95 13.39 -3.15
C LEU A 172 -4.29 14.49 -4.00
N GLY A 173 -4.83 14.77 -5.19
CA GLY A 173 -4.19 15.66 -6.14
C GLY A 173 -3.11 14.95 -6.97
N TRP A 174 -2.89 15.44 -8.20
CA TRP A 174 -1.93 14.83 -9.11
C TRP A 174 -0.49 14.90 -8.58
N SER A 175 -0.12 15.97 -7.88
CA SER A 175 1.22 16.16 -7.32
C SER A 175 1.58 15.11 -6.26
N ALA A 176 0.64 14.77 -5.38
CA ALA A 176 0.81 13.69 -4.40
C ALA A 176 0.91 12.31 -5.07
N LEU A 177 0.14 12.08 -6.14
CA LEU A 177 0.16 10.81 -6.89
C LEU A 177 1.45 10.60 -7.70
N THR A 178 2.13 11.68 -8.08
CA THR A 178 3.42 11.62 -8.78
C THR A 178 4.61 11.56 -7.83
N GLY A 179 4.46 12.03 -6.58
CA GLY A 179 5.54 12.10 -5.61
C GLY A 179 6.73 12.88 -6.19
N ASP A 180 7.93 12.29 -6.12
CA ASP A 180 9.17 12.90 -6.62
C ASP A 180 9.36 12.79 -8.14
N LEU A 181 8.41 12.20 -8.88
CA LEU A 181 8.51 12.13 -10.33
C LEU A 181 8.38 13.53 -10.93
N VAL A 182 9.36 13.89 -11.78
CA VAL A 182 9.32 15.14 -12.53
C VAL A 182 8.24 15.05 -13.61
N VAL A 183 7.05 15.52 -13.28
CA VAL A 183 5.93 15.66 -14.21
C VAL A 183 5.77 17.14 -14.54
N PHE A 184 6.09 17.50 -15.79
CA PHE A 184 5.97 18.88 -16.27
C PHE A 184 4.53 19.28 -16.56
N ASP A 185 3.73 18.34 -17.07
CA ASP A 185 2.31 18.54 -17.35
C ASP A 185 1.55 17.24 -17.00
N PRO A 186 0.68 17.23 -15.98
CA PRO A 186 -0.06 16.04 -15.60
C PRO A 186 -1.06 15.56 -16.67
N ARG A 187 -1.37 16.40 -17.67
CA ARG A 187 -2.21 16.04 -18.83
C ARG A 187 -1.52 15.07 -19.79
N ASP A 188 -0.19 15.00 -19.74
CA ASP A 188 0.59 14.07 -20.55
C ASP A 188 0.78 12.71 -19.86
N HIS A 189 0.35 12.57 -18.59
CA HIS A 189 0.47 11.33 -17.83
C HIS A 189 -0.79 10.47 -18.00
N PRO A 190 -0.70 9.29 -18.64
CA PRO A 190 -1.87 8.50 -19.00
C PRO A 190 -2.68 8.04 -17.78
N ASP A 191 -2.03 7.66 -16.68
CA ASP A 191 -2.75 7.20 -15.48
C ASP A 191 -3.45 8.33 -14.73
N LEU A 192 -2.89 9.54 -14.71
CA LEU A 192 -3.54 10.70 -14.13
C LEU A 192 -4.79 11.08 -14.94
N CYS A 193 -4.66 11.10 -16.27
CA CYS A 193 -5.80 11.29 -17.17
C CYS A 193 -6.87 10.21 -16.97
N GLY A 194 -6.47 8.94 -16.88
CA GLY A 194 -7.38 7.82 -16.65
C GLY A 194 -8.14 7.91 -15.33
N LEU A 195 -7.44 8.16 -14.22
CA LEU A 195 -8.06 8.39 -12.91
C LEU A 195 -9.05 9.56 -12.95
N ARG A 196 -8.65 10.68 -13.55
CA ARG A 196 -9.49 11.87 -13.65
C ARG A 196 -10.73 11.64 -14.50
N GLU A 197 -10.60 10.94 -15.63
CA GLU A 197 -11.73 10.57 -16.49
C GLU A 197 -12.73 9.67 -15.77
N ILE A 198 -12.24 8.69 -15.00
CA ILE A 198 -13.08 7.83 -14.16
C ILE A 198 -13.81 8.68 -13.12
N ALA A 199 -13.11 9.54 -12.39
CA ALA A 199 -13.71 10.39 -11.36
C ALA A 199 -14.81 11.30 -11.92
N ARG A 200 -14.61 11.86 -13.12
CA ARG A 200 -15.62 12.68 -13.81
C ARG A 200 -16.85 11.87 -14.23
N ARG A 201 -16.65 10.72 -14.87
CA ARG A 201 -17.78 9.95 -15.43
C ARG A 201 -18.62 9.24 -14.37
N THR A 202 -18.03 8.92 -13.22
CA THR A 202 -18.77 8.33 -12.08
C THR A 202 -19.42 9.38 -11.18
N GLY A 203 -19.12 10.67 -11.39
CA GLY A 203 -19.58 11.75 -10.52
C GLY A 203 -18.88 11.77 -9.15
N ALA A 204 -17.76 11.07 -9.00
CA ALA A 204 -16.98 11.02 -7.75
C ALA A 204 -16.53 12.43 -7.31
N LEU A 205 -16.33 13.36 -8.25
CA LEU A 205 -15.96 14.75 -7.98
C LEU A 205 -17.03 15.54 -7.23
N SER A 206 -18.28 15.07 -7.16
CA SER A 206 -19.36 15.73 -6.40
C SER A 206 -19.61 15.10 -5.03
N ILE A 207 -18.88 14.03 -4.68
CA ILE A 207 -18.99 13.38 -3.37
C ILE A 207 -18.34 14.29 -2.32
N ASP A 208 -19.09 14.59 -1.26
CA ASP A 208 -18.57 15.31 -0.11
C ASP A 208 -17.68 14.37 0.71
N LEU A 209 -16.38 14.61 0.67
CA LEU A 209 -15.41 13.84 1.44
C LEU A 209 -15.24 14.47 2.83
N PRO A 210 -14.98 13.67 3.87
CA PRO A 210 -14.79 14.21 5.20
C PRO A 210 -13.64 15.22 5.22
N HIS A 211 -13.76 16.24 6.07
CA HIS A 211 -12.73 17.27 6.28
C HIS A 211 -12.39 18.16 5.08
N GLY A 212 -13.16 18.14 3.99
CA GLY A 212 -12.95 19.06 2.86
C GLY A 212 -11.60 18.87 2.18
N VAL A 213 -11.22 17.60 1.92
CA VAL A 213 -9.93 17.24 1.31
C VAL A 213 -9.69 17.93 -0.04
N ARG A 214 -10.74 18.35 -0.73
CA ARG A 214 -10.62 19.10 -1.99
C ARG A 214 -10.36 20.59 -1.71
N PRO A 215 -9.33 21.19 -2.33
CA PRO A 215 -9.09 22.62 -2.20
C PRO A 215 -10.26 23.41 -2.82
N PRO A 216 -10.65 24.56 -2.22
CA PRO A 216 -11.60 25.48 -2.82
C PRO A 216 -11.12 25.98 -4.19
N ALA A 217 -12.05 26.34 -5.08
CA ALA A 217 -11.73 26.80 -6.43
C ALA A 217 -10.81 28.02 -6.47
N GLU A 218 -10.90 28.87 -5.44
CA GLU A 218 -10.07 30.06 -5.27
C GLU A 218 -8.59 29.74 -5.04
N VAL A 219 -8.25 28.52 -4.57
CA VAL A 219 -6.87 28.11 -4.30
C VAL A 219 -6.06 27.89 -5.59
N PHE A 220 -6.73 27.50 -6.67
CA PHE A 220 -6.11 27.23 -7.96
C PHE A 220 -6.52 28.23 -9.04
N GLU A 221 -7.03 29.40 -8.63
CA GLU A 221 -7.33 30.49 -9.56
C GLU A 221 -6.03 30.98 -10.22
N GLY A 222 -5.91 30.76 -11.54
CA GLY A 222 -4.73 31.14 -12.33
C GLY A 222 -3.67 30.04 -12.49
N ASP A 223 -3.84 28.87 -11.87
CA ASP A 223 -3.05 27.67 -12.16
C ASP A 223 -3.83 26.75 -13.11
N GLU A 224 -3.44 26.75 -14.38
CA GLU A 224 -4.13 25.97 -15.41
C GLU A 224 -4.09 24.45 -15.18
N LEU A 225 -3.05 23.94 -14.50
CA LEU A 225 -2.86 22.50 -14.27
C LEU A 225 -3.67 22.02 -13.08
N GLU A 226 -3.64 22.78 -11.98
CA GLU A 226 -4.52 22.52 -10.84
C GLU A 226 -5.99 22.71 -11.24
N ALA A 227 -6.33 23.78 -11.96
CA ALA A 227 -7.67 23.98 -12.48
C ALA A 227 -8.09 22.84 -13.41
N TRP A 228 -7.19 22.30 -14.24
CA TRP A 228 -7.50 21.12 -15.04
C TRP A 228 -7.85 19.92 -14.16
N TRP A 229 -7.05 19.62 -13.13
CA TRP A 229 -7.27 18.48 -12.24
C TRP A 229 -8.62 18.59 -11.51
N TRP A 230 -8.89 19.75 -10.92
CA TRP A 230 -10.08 19.98 -10.09
C TRP A 230 -11.33 20.42 -10.86
N ALA A 231 -11.23 20.76 -12.15
CA ALA A 231 -12.40 21.15 -12.93
C ALA A 231 -13.49 20.07 -12.95
N ASP A 232 -14.73 20.54 -12.72
CA ASP A 232 -15.98 19.77 -12.52
C ASP A 232 -16.15 19.11 -11.12
N ALA A 233 -15.37 19.53 -10.11
CA ALA A 233 -15.60 19.23 -8.68
C ALA A 233 -16.44 20.29 -7.95
#